data_AF-A0A4U6TNW0-F1
#
_entry.id   AF-A0A4U6TNW0-F1
#
_cell.length_a   1.000
_cell.length_b   1.000
_cell.length_c   1.000
_cell.angle_alpha   90.00
_cell.angle_beta   90.00
_cell.angle_gamma   90.00
#
_symmetry.space_group_name_H-M   'P 1'
#
loop_
_entity.id
_entity.type
_entity.pdbx_description
1 polymer ?
#
loop_
_entity_poly.entity_id
_entity_poly.type
_entity_poly.pdbx_seq_one_letter_code
_entity_poly.pdbx_strand_id
1 'polypeptide(L)'
;MAPAAATKQQDGELRILCIDGGGIRGLIPAKILEYLEAELQRIDGSTARLADYFDYIVGTSTGALVTTMLAAPNKDNRPLCTASEIINLYLEEGAGIFRNDDKATWTQVVLEAVLLYIKYYDGDNETLRSLHDMLNLGMAIEPLLRPILDALIHAKGPTAAATANGGGLQQLAAAPHDPDAVSNGVESDEAPPASMEDYIQEQAGSILQALCHAQGLALDSPPFQEGIKEFAEGLRRTLLNPDFVRYALLRPKYDGEGLRKVVKGKLGDRELKETVTNVVVPTFDIKRNKPVVFSTSKARQDRVMNPYLSDICIAATAAPTFFPAHKFNILSILPLNFQEFNLIDAGVFANNPTTVAMNEVWRMIDRGEDLPVEGISAMDCSKLRILSVGTGVVNHSYTADECNWWGLLPWVYNVRNKTQPLIDTLMYATGSLVDYNVALLFKSQGYENNYLRIQEDQLDPALGGMDDTSSMKKLIDVGENLLDRQVYRTDCETREYQPVKGAGTNKEALTKLAEQLVAERRRRGAAAPMLLKVTEITTVVEPRPKRLKPTYVVQ
;
A
#
# COMPACT_ATOMS: atom_id res chain seq x y z
N MET A 1 7.76 27.26 42.99
CA MET A 1 8.31 26.98 41.66
C MET A 1 7.38 27.60 40.63
N ALA A 2 7.89 28.47 39.77
CA ALA A 2 7.11 29.08 38.69
C ALA A 2 6.67 27.98 37.69
N PRO A 3 5.47 28.06 37.13
CA PRO A 3 5.04 27.10 36.11
C PRO A 3 5.95 27.22 34.89
N ALA A 4 6.36 26.07 34.36
CA ALA A 4 7.12 25.99 33.12
C ALA A 4 6.40 26.80 32.04
N ALA A 5 7.13 27.65 31.31
CA ALA A 5 6.56 28.47 30.24
C ALA A 5 5.99 27.54 29.16
N ALA A 6 4.67 27.35 29.18
CA ALA A 6 3.91 26.84 28.05
C ALA A 6 4.32 27.65 26.83
N THR A 7 4.67 26.98 25.73
CA THR A 7 4.81 27.64 24.43
C THR A 7 3.49 28.36 24.20
N LYS A 8 3.50 29.70 24.20
CA LYS A 8 2.28 30.48 24.02
C LYS A 8 1.62 30.02 22.72
N GLN A 9 0.45 29.41 22.83
CA GLN A 9 -0.43 29.19 21.68
C GLN A 9 -0.69 30.57 21.05
N GLN A 10 -0.69 30.64 19.73
CA GLN A 10 -0.88 31.90 19.01
C GLN A 10 -2.03 31.77 18.03
N ASP A 11 -2.71 32.89 17.78
CA ASP A 11 -3.69 33.02 16.71
C ASP A 11 -3.02 32.72 15.35
N GLY A 12 -3.66 31.91 14.51
CA GLY A 12 -3.03 31.38 13.31
C GLY A 12 -3.74 30.17 12.66
N GLU A 13 -3.06 29.56 11.69
CA GLU A 13 -3.58 28.43 10.90
C GLU A 13 -2.71 27.17 11.05
N LEU A 14 -3.31 26.03 11.32
CA LEU A 14 -2.61 24.76 11.40
C LEU A 14 -2.28 24.24 9.99
N ARG A 15 -0.99 24.05 9.71
CA ARG A 15 -0.47 23.74 8.37
C ARG A 15 -0.14 22.25 8.25
N ILE A 16 -0.80 21.57 7.32
CA ILE A 16 -0.68 20.12 7.12
C ILE A 16 -0.23 19.84 5.69
N LEU A 17 0.82 19.03 5.54
CA LEU A 17 1.26 18.45 4.27
C LEU A 17 0.87 16.97 4.23
N CYS A 18 0.12 16.56 3.22
CA CYS A 18 -0.30 15.18 2.98
C CYS A 18 0.30 14.66 1.67
N ILE A 19 0.88 13.46 1.69
CA ILE A 19 1.54 12.83 0.54
C ILE A 19 0.97 11.43 0.33
N ASP A 20 0.46 11.17 -0.86
CA ASP A 20 -0.18 9.90 -1.20
C ASP A 20 0.79 8.73 -1.38
N GLY A 21 0.24 7.51 -1.33
CA GLY A 21 0.92 6.29 -1.74
C GLY A 21 0.90 6.03 -3.24
N GLY A 22 1.94 5.36 -3.76
CA GLY A 22 2.05 5.06 -5.19
C GLY A 22 3.38 4.46 -5.69
N GLY A 23 4.21 3.92 -4.79
CA GLY A 23 5.51 3.32 -5.14
C GLY A 23 6.49 4.32 -5.76
N ILE A 24 7.12 3.96 -6.89
CA ILE A 24 8.10 4.79 -7.61
C ILE A 24 7.52 6.11 -8.11
N ARG A 25 6.18 6.19 -8.26
CA ARG A 25 5.46 7.42 -8.61
C ARG A 25 5.52 8.48 -7.51
N GLY A 26 6.10 8.18 -6.34
CA GLY A 26 6.50 9.16 -5.33
C GLY A 26 7.45 10.24 -5.86
N LEU A 27 8.06 10.05 -7.02
CA LEU A 27 8.80 11.08 -7.76
C LEU A 27 7.93 12.28 -8.15
N ILE A 28 6.64 12.07 -8.47
CA ILE A 28 5.70 13.16 -8.81
C ILE A 28 5.54 14.12 -7.62
N PRO A 29 5.10 13.69 -6.42
CA PRO A 29 4.98 14.60 -5.29
C PRO A 29 6.35 15.11 -4.83
N ALA A 30 7.43 14.33 -4.92
CA ALA A 30 8.77 14.82 -4.59
C ALA A 30 9.17 16.02 -5.45
N LYS A 31 8.83 16.02 -6.74
CA LYS A 31 9.08 17.14 -7.65
C LYS A 31 8.26 18.39 -7.32
N ILE A 32 6.98 18.22 -6.96
CA ILE A 32 6.14 19.31 -6.48
C ILE A 32 6.71 19.92 -5.19
N LEU A 33 7.19 19.07 -4.27
CA LEU A 33 7.78 19.49 -3.01
C LEU A 33 9.16 20.15 -3.19
N GLU A 34 9.94 19.73 -4.18
CA GLU A 34 11.19 20.40 -4.57
C GLU A 34 10.93 21.85 -4.97
N TYR A 35 9.90 22.09 -5.79
CA TYR A 35 9.51 23.45 -6.16
C TYR A 35 9.08 24.29 -4.94
N LEU A 36 8.22 23.74 -4.09
CA LEU A 36 7.76 24.44 -2.88
C LEU A 36 8.92 24.76 -1.93
N GLU A 37 9.84 23.82 -1.70
CA GLU A 37 11.00 24.02 -0.86
C GLU A 37 11.94 25.09 -1.44
N ALA A 38 12.11 25.14 -2.76
CA ALA A 38 12.88 26.18 -3.43
C ALA A 38 12.25 27.58 -3.28
N GLU A 39 10.92 27.71 -3.39
CA GLU A 39 10.24 28.99 -3.14
C GLU A 39 10.38 29.45 -1.69
N LEU A 40 10.26 28.52 -0.72
CA LEU A 40 10.51 28.83 0.69
C LEU A 40 11.94 29.32 0.91
N GLN A 41 12.93 28.67 0.28
CA GLN A 41 14.33 29.07 0.34
C GLN A 41 14.58 30.43 -0.31
N ARG A 42 13.88 30.75 -1.40
CA ARG A 42 13.94 32.05 -2.06
C ARG A 42 13.41 33.17 -1.16
N ILE A 43 12.35 32.92 -0.38
CA ILE A 43 11.66 33.93 0.43
C ILE A 43 12.28 34.09 1.83
N ASP A 44 12.74 33.01 2.45
CA ASP A 44 13.12 32.96 3.87
C ASP A 44 14.56 32.45 4.12
N GLY A 45 15.32 32.17 3.05
CA GLY A 45 16.75 31.84 3.08
C GLY A 45 17.07 30.38 2.75
N SER A 46 18.29 30.11 2.28
CA SER A 46 18.72 28.80 1.76
C SER A 46 18.68 27.63 2.76
N THR A 47 18.59 27.93 4.05
CA THR A 47 18.48 26.91 5.12
C THR A 47 17.04 26.47 5.39
N ALA A 48 16.04 27.13 4.79
CA ALA A 48 14.63 26.79 4.91
C ALA A 48 14.35 25.35 4.45
N ARG A 49 13.51 24.64 5.19
CA ARG A 49 13.07 23.27 4.88
C ARG A 49 11.58 23.12 5.05
N LEU A 50 10.93 22.18 4.36
CA LEU A 50 9.48 21.98 4.48
C LEU A 50 9.00 21.80 5.94
N ALA A 51 9.76 21.06 6.76
CA ALA A 51 9.45 20.82 8.18
C ALA A 51 9.44 22.09 9.06
N ASP A 52 9.99 23.21 8.58
CA ASP A 52 9.93 24.51 9.27
C ASP A 52 8.56 25.18 9.17
N TYR A 53 7.79 24.83 8.14
CA TYR A 53 6.58 25.55 7.76
C TYR A 53 5.32 24.71 7.92
N PHE A 54 5.43 23.39 7.89
CA PHE A 54 4.31 22.49 8.15
C PHE A 54 4.34 22.01 9.61
N ASP A 55 3.20 22.17 10.29
CA ASP A 55 3.00 21.70 11.66
C ASP A 55 2.83 20.17 11.69
N TYR A 56 2.32 19.59 10.60
CA TYR A 56 2.21 18.15 10.36
C TYR A 56 2.66 17.78 8.95
N ILE A 57 3.47 16.73 8.83
CA ILE A 57 3.74 16.04 7.56
C ILE A 57 3.21 14.61 7.64
N VAL A 58 2.38 14.24 6.69
CA VAL A 58 1.61 13.00 6.72
C VAL A 58 1.81 12.26 5.41
N GLY A 59 2.04 10.95 5.48
CA GLY A 59 2.26 10.17 4.27
C GLY A 59 1.90 8.70 4.39
N THR A 60 1.33 8.15 3.32
CA THR A 60 1.04 6.72 3.14
C THR A 60 2.03 6.11 2.17
N SER A 61 2.48 4.87 2.39
CA SER A 61 3.37 4.16 1.46
C SER A 61 4.62 4.96 1.10
N THR A 62 4.91 5.15 -0.19
CA THR A 62 5.96 6.04 -0.69
C THR A 62 5.90 7.44 -0.06
N GLY A 63 4.70 7.98 0.22
CA GLY A 63 4.54 9.22 0.96
C GLY A 63 5.03 9.15 2.40
N ALA A 64 4.96 7.99 3.06
CA ALA A 64 5.56 7.77 4.38
C ALA A 64 7.09 7.76 4.31
N LEU A 65 7.67 7.21 3.23
CA LEU A 65 9.10 7.29 2.96
C LEU A 65 9.51 8.76 2.82
N VAL A 66 8.84 9.54 1.97
CA VAL A 66 9.09 10.98 1.82
C VAL A 66 8.93 11.71 3.17
N THR A 67 7.84 11.46 3.89
CA THR A 67 7.53 12.08 5.20
C THR A 67 8.62 11.82 6.23
N THR A 68 9.04 10.56 6.39
CA THR A 68 10.05 10.18 7.39
C THR A 68 11.42 10.77 7.05
N MET A 69 11.80 10.86 5.78
CA MET A 69 13.07 11.48 5.35
C MET A 69 13.06 13.01 5.55
N LEU A 70 11.94 13.69 5.30
CA LEU A 70 11.79 15.13 5.52
C LEU A 70 11.72 15.51 7.01
N ALA A 71 11.43 14.56 7.90
CA ALA A 71 11.22 14.84 9.32
C ALA A 71 12.24 14.19 10.27
N ALA A 72 13.03 13.22 9.80
CA ALA A 72 14.10 12.63 10.59
C ALA A 72 15.17 13.69 10.91
N PRO A 73 15.66 13.80 12.16
CA PRO A 73 16.70 14.75 12.52
C PRO A 73 18.08 14.31 12.03
N ASN A 74 18.87 15.23 11.49
CA ASN A 74 20.31 15.09 11.35
C ASN A 74 21.03 15.50 12.66
N LYS A 75 22.37 15.55 12.65
CA LYS A 75 23.18 15.90 13.84
C LYS A 75 22.91 17.31 14.37
N ASP A 76 22.43 18.21 13.52
CA ASP A 76 22.13 19.60 13.85
C ASP A 76 20.63 19.81 14.19
N ASN A 77 19.88 18.71 14.39
CA ASN A 77 18.43 18.71 14.62
C ASN A 77 17.64 19.41 13.49
N ARG A 78 18.13 19.26 12.25
CA ARG A 78 17.47 19.69 11.00
C ARG A 78 16.98 18.47 10.22
N PRO A 79 16.02 18.62 9.30
CA PRO A 79 15.63 17.56 8.37
C PRO A 79 16.82 16.84 7.74
N LEU A 80 16.76 15.51 7.72
CA LEU A 80 17.80 14.64 7.16
C LEU A 80 17.94 14.84 5.64
N CYS A 81 16.81 15.02 4.96
CA CYS A 81 16.77 15.21 3.51
C CYS A 81 15.96 16.47 3.14
N THR A 82 16.37 17.09 2.05
CA THR A 82 15.59 18.01 1.22
C THR A 82 14.66 17.24 0.29
N ALA A 83 13.68 17.92 -0.30
CA ALA A 83 12.83 17.31 -1.33
C ALA A 83 13.64 16.89 -2.58
N SER A 84 14.67 17.66 -2.95
CA SER A 84 15.57 17.33 -4.07
C SER A 84 16.41 16.09 -3.80
N GLU A 85 16.94 15.93 -2.59
CA GLU A 85 17.69 14.72 -2.19
C GLU A 85 16.81 13.45 -2.19
N ILE A 86 15.51 13.60 -1.97
CA ILE A 86 14.56 12.47 -2.07
C ILE A 86 14.38 12.04 -3.53
N ILE A 87 14.37 12.97 -4.50
CA ILE A 87 14.36 12.62 -5.92
C ILE A 87 15.62 11.82 -6.27
N ASN A 88 16.80 12.29 -5.83
CA ASN A 88 18.06 11.60 -6.05
C ASN A 88 18.07 10.20 -5.41
N LEU A 89 17.49 10.07 -4.21
CA LEU A 89 17.32 8.76 -3.55
C LEU A 89 16.56 7.77 -4.43
N TYR A 90 15.44 8.18 -5.04
CA TYR A 90 14.70 7.29 -5.95
C TYR A 90 15.53 6.94 -7.19
N LEU A 91 16.22 7.91 -7.78
CA LEU A 91 17.05 7.69 -8.97
C LEU A 91 18.20 6.71 -8.72
N GLU A 92 18.81 6.78 -7.54
CA GLU A 92 19.96 5.95 -7.15
C GLU A 92 19.54 4.57 -6.64
N GLU A 93 18.54 4.54 -5.76
CA GLU A 93 18.20 3.35 -4.98
C GLU A 93 16.93 2.65 -5.48
N GLY A 94 16.12 3.28 -6.34
CA GLY A 94 14.84 2.73 -6.80
C GLY A 94 14.96 1.34 -7.40
N ALA A 95 15.95 1.12 -8.27
CA ALA A 95 16.24 -0.20 -8.86
C ALA A 95 16.70 -1.23 -7.82
N GLY A 96 17.33 -0.78 -6.73
CA GLY A 96 17.71 -1.64 -5.60
C GLY A 96 16.53 -1.99 -4.69
N ILE A 97 15.59 -1.05 -4.51
CA ILE A 97 14.35 -1.27 -3.74
C ILE A 97 13.46 -2.32 -4.43
N PHE A 98 13.31 -2.21 -5.75
CA PHE A 98 12.50 -3.10 -6.59
C PHE A 98 13.37 -4.17 -7.27
N ARG A 99 14.31 -4.77 -6.52
CA ARG A 99 15.17 -5.86 -7.01
C ARG A 99 14.67 -7.22 -6.52
N ASN A 100 14.73 -8.22 -7.39
CA ASN A 100 14.63 -9.63 -7.03
C ASN A 100 16.01 -10.27 -7.14
N ASP A 101 16.55 -10.73 -6.01
CA ASP A 101 17.82 -11.47 -6.00
C ASP A 101 17.67 -12.90 -6.52
N ASP A 102 16.43 -13.40 -6.53
CA ASP A 102 16.08 -14.72 -7.04
C ASP A 102 15.71 -14.67 -8.53
N LYS A 103 16.48 -15.40 -9.34
CA LYS A 103 16.35 -15.53 -10.80
C LYS A 103 15.14 -16.36 -11.23
N ALA A 104 13.93 -15.93 -10.89
CA ALA A 104 12.70 -16.51 -11.43
C ALA A 104 12.10 -15.58 -12.48
N THR A 105 12.66 -15.58 -13.70
CA THR A 105 12.20 -14.66 -14.78
C THR A 105 11.95 -15.31 -16.13
N TRP A 106 12.39 -16.55 -16.39
CA TRP A 106 12.16 -17.18 -17.70
C TRP A 106 10.95 -18.12 -17.73
N THR A 107 10.70 -18.88 -16.66
CA THR A 107 9.62 -19.86 -16.60
C THR A 107 8.24 -19.21 -16.41
N GLN A 108 8.20 -18.05 -15.73
CA GLN A 108 6.99 -17.26 -15.52
C GLN A 108 6.52 -16.58 -16.82
N VAL A 109 7.47 -16.08 -17.61
CA VAL A 109 7.20 -15.53 -18.95
C VAL A 109 6.68 -16.60 -19.91
N VAL A 110 7.20 -17.83 -19.82
CA VAL A 110 6.74 -18.96 -20.66
C VAL A 110 5.34 -19.42 -20.26
N LEU A 111 5.04 -19.55 -18.97
CA LEU A 111 3.70 -19.94 -18.52
C LEU A 111 2.65 -18.84 -18.81
N GLU A 112 3.02 -17.56 -18.63
CA GLU A 112 2.16 -16.44 -18.97
C GLU A 112 1.92 -16.33 -20.47
N ALA A 113 2.93 -16.58 -21.32
CA ALA A 113 2.77 -16.59 -22.77
C ALA A 113 1.82 -17.71 -23.26
N VAL A 114 1.88 -18.89 -22.64
CA VAL A 114 0.97 -20.02 -22.95
C VAL A 114 -0.47 -19.70 -22.53
N LEU A 115 -0.67 -19.11 -21.35
CA LEU A 115 -2.00 -18.70 -20.87
C LEU A 115 -2.57 -17.50 -21.65
N LEU A 116 -1.71 -16.58 -22.13
CA LEU A 116 -2.12 -15.47 -23.00
C LEU A 116 -2.57 -15.97 -24.37
N TYR A 117 -1.83 -16.91 -24.97
CA TYR A 117 -2.17 -17.48 -26.27
C TYR A 117 -3.53 -18.20 -26.25
N ILE A 118 -3.83 -18.91 -25.15
CA ILE A 118 -5.11 -19.61 -24.95
C ILE A 118 -6.29 -18.63 -24.79
N LYS A 119 -6.06 -17.39 -24.34
CA LYS A 119 -7.12 -16.45 -23.94
C LYS A 119 -7.37 -15.30 -24.92
N TYR A 120 -6.45 -14.97 -25.83
CA TYR A 120 -6.47 -13.68 -26.57
C TYR A 120 -6.70 -13.71 -28.09
N TYR A 121 -6.84 -14.87 -28.73
CA TYR A 121 -7.13 -14.90 -30.18
C TYR A 121 -8.63 -15.14 -30.43
N ASP A 122 -9.42 -14.05 -30.40
CA ASP A 122 -10.74 -13.96 -31.03
C ASP A 122 -10.85 -12.62 -31.76
N GLY A 123 -11.10 -12.69 -33.06
CA GLY A 123 -11.02 -11.59 -34.01
C GLY A 123 -11.19 -12.04 -35.46
N ASP A 124 -12.39 -12.58 -35.74
CA ASP A 124 -13.02 -12.90 -37.03
C ASP A 124 -12.52 -14.08 -37.91
N ASN A 125 -13.54 -14.79 -38.43
CA ASN A 125 -13.60 -15.89 -39.40
C ASN A 125 -13.36 -17.35 -38.94
N GLU A 126 -14.38 -18.17 -39.24
CA GLU A 126 -14.48 -19.65 -39.27
C GLU A 126 -14.03 -20.48 -38.04
N THR A 127 -13.50 -19.85 -37.00
CA THR A 127 -12.96 -20.51 -35.80
C THR A 127 -14.00 -20.64 -34.67
N LEU A 128 -15.30 -20.48 -34.97
CA LEU A 128 -16.37 -20.55 -33.96
C LEU A 128 -16.85 -21.97 -33.62
N ARG A 129 -16.38 -23.00 -34.34
CA ARG A 129 -16.60 -24.40 -33.93
C ARG A 129 -15.62 -24.87 -32.84
N SER A 130 -14.38 -24.36 -32.81
CA SER A 130 -13.39 -24.79 -31.82
C SER A 130 -13.50 -24.08 -30.46
N LEU A 131 -14.16 -22.92 -30.39
CA LEU A 131 -14.34 -22.19 -29.13
C LEU A 131 -15.33 -22.89 -28.16
N HIS A 132 -16.36 -23.55 -28.69
CA HIS A 132 -17.27 -24.41 -27.91
C HIS A 132 -16.53 -25.64 -27.35
N ASP A 133 -15.61 -26.20 -28.14
CA ASP A 133 -14.78 -27.34 -27.74
C ASP A 133 -13.68 -26.94 -26.73
N MET A 134 -13.16 -25.71 -26.77
CA MET A 134 -12.20 -25.18 -25.79
C MET A 134 -12.84 -24.74 -24.46
N LEU A 135 -14.10 -24.28 -24.46
CA LEU A 135 -14.87 -24.06 -23.23
C LEU A 135 -15.21 -25.39 -22.54
N ASN A 136 -15.55 -26.42 -23.33
CA ASN A 136 -15.67 -27.78 -22.83
C ASN A 136 -14.33 -28.32 -22.30
N LEU A 137 -13.19 -27.93 -22.89
CA LEU A 137 -11.85 -28.27 -22.41
C LEU A 137 -11.52 -27.59 -21.07
N GLY A 138 -11.86 -26.31 -20.87
CA GLY A 138 -11.70 -25.63 -19.58
C GLY A 138 -12.54 -26.27 -18.46
N MET A 139 -13.79 -26.62 -18.77
CA MET A 139 -14.67 -27.36 -17.84
C MET A 139 -14.30 -28.84 -17.67
N ALA A 140 -13.56 -29.44 -18.61
CA ALA A 140 -13.04 -30.80 -18.51
C ALA A 140 -11.69 -30.87 -17.76
N ILE A 141 -10.88 -29.81 -17.82
CA ILE A 141 -9.58 -29.72 -17.13
C ILE A 141 -9.75 -29.29 -15.66
N GLU A 142 -10.76 -28.48 -15.33
CA GLU A 142 -11.00 -28.04 -13.94
C GLU A 142 -11.22 -29.21 -12.96
N PRO A 143 -12.06 -30.23 -13.25
CA PRO A 143 -12.21 -31.42 -12.39
C PRO A 143 -10.94 -32.28 -12.29
N LEU A 144 -10.02 -32.16 -13.25
CA LEU A 144 -8.75 -32.90 -13.28
C LEU A 144 -7.63 -32.17 -12.52
N LEU A 145 -7.62 -30.83 -12.53
CA LEU A 145 -6.68 -30.00 -11.78
C LEU A 145 -7.08 -29.85 -10.30
N ARG A 146 -8.38 -29.88 -10.00
CA ARG A 146 -8.91 -29.62 -8.65
C ARG A 146 -8.44 -30.62 -7.57
N PRO A 147 -8.43 -31.95 -7.81
CA PRO A 147 -7.92 -32.93 -6.86
C PRO A 147 -6.41 -32.79 -6.64
N ILE A 148 -5.66 -32.38 -7.68
CA ILE A 148 -4.22 -32.15 -7.62
C ILE A 148 -3.92 -30.90 -6.77
N LEU A 149 -4.67 -29.82 -6.98
CA LEU A 149 -4.60 -28.60 -6.18
C LEU A 149 -5.01 -28.86 -4.72
N ASP A 150 -6.08 -29.62 -4.49
CA ASP A 150 -6.56 -29.97 -3.15
C ASP A 150 -5.57 -30.89 -2.40
N ALA A 151 -4.96 -31.87 -3.08
CA ALA A 151 -3.90 -32.71 -2.51
C ALA A 151 -2.64 -31.91 -2.15
N LEU A 152 -2.27 -30.92 -2.97
CA LEU A 152 -1.14 -30.01 -2.73
C LEU A 152 -1.40 -29.04 -1.56
N ILE A 153 -2.64 -28.59 -1.38
CA ILE A 153 -3.05 -27.72 -0.26
C ILE A 153 -3.04 -28.48 1.08
N HIS A 154 -3.35 -29.79 1.06
CA HIS A 154 -3.49 -30.60 2.28
C HIS A 154 -2.24 -31.44 2.62
N ALA A 155 -1.23 -31.49 1.75
CA ALA A 155 0.05 -32.12 2.02
C ALA A 155 0.87 -31.28 3.03
N LYS A 156 0.78 -31.62 4.33
CA LYS A 156 1.63 -31.04 5.38
C LYS A 156 3.11 -31.21 5.02
N GLY A 157 3.85 -30.10 5.06
CA GLY A 157 5.26 -30.02 4.65
C GLY A 157 6.24 -30.89 5.46
N PRO A 158 7.51 -30.94 5.05
CA PRO A 158 8.51 -31.80 5.67
C PRO A 158 8.96 -31.24 7.01
N THR A 159 8.60 -31.92 8.11
CA THR A 159 9.28 -31.75 9.40
C THR A 159 10.60 -32.50 9.37
N ALA A 160 11.70 -31.76 9.50
CA ALA A 160 13.01 -32.31 9.78
C ALA A 160 13.06 -32.89 11.20
N ALA A 161 13.26 -34.21 11.32
CA ALA A 161 14.04 -34.84 12.38
C ALA A 161 14.38 -36.27 11.97
N ALA A 162 15.68 -36.52 11.77
CA ALA A 162 16.22 -37.84 11.55
C ALA A 162 16.22 -38.68 12.85
N THR A 163 16.26 -40.00 12.66
CA THR A 163 16.72 -41.06 13.59
C THR A 163 15.89 -41.35 14.85
N ALA A 164 15.23 -42.51 14.86
CA ALA A 164 15.50 -43.59 15.83
C ALA A 164 14.70 -44.85 15.48
N ASN A 165 15.37 -46.00 15.60
CA ASN A 165 14.82 -47.34 15.48
C ASN A 165 13.64 -47.59 16.46
N GLY A 166 12.68 -48.42 16.03
CA GLY A 166 11.93 -49.30 16.93
C GLY A 166 10.43 -49.03 17.09
N GLY A 167 9.62 -49.92 16.48
CA GLY A 167 8.42 -50.59 17.01
C GLY A 167 7.36 -49.88 17.85
N GLY A 168 6.09 -50.17 17.53
CA GLY A 168 4.94 -50.18 18.46
C GLY A 168 3.89 -49.10 18.15
N LEU A 169 2.81 -49.44 17.44
CA LEU A 169 1.51 -49.90 17.97
C LEU A 169 0.73 -48.87 18.83
N GLN A 170 -0.43 -48.51 18.28
CA GLN A 170 -1.75 -48.52 18.92
C GLN A 170 -2.21 -47.41 19.88
N GLN A 171 -3.52 -47.13 19.73
CA GLN A 171 -4.51 -46.68 20.72
C GLN A 171 -4.44 -45.18 21.07
N LEU A 172 -5.51 -44.38 21.10
CA LEU A 172 -6.96 -44.53 21.31
C LEU A 172 -7.65 -43.36 20.53
N ALA A 173 -8.92 -43.35 20.12
CA ALA A 173 -10.11 -43.89 20.74
C ALA A 173 -11.26 -44.06 19.71
N ALA A 174 -11.96 -45.19 19.81
CA ALA A 174 -13.37 -45.41 19.45
C ALA A 174 -14.27 -44.54 20.36
N ALA A 175 -15.54 -44.15 20.14
CA ALA A 175 -16.70 -44.49 19.29
C ALA A 175 -17.87 -43.51 19.74
N PRO A 176 -19.18 -43.68 19.45
CA PRO A 176 -19.96 -44.02 18.23
C PRO A 176 -21.16 -43.04 17.97
N HIS A 177 -22.01 -43.38 16.97
CA HIS A 177 -23.38 -42.92 16.61
C HIS A 177 -23.47 -42.10 15.31
N ASP A 178 -24.32 -42.40 14.32
CA ASP A 178 -25.53 -43.23 14.24
C ASP A 178 -25.73 -43.68 12.76
N PRO A 179 -26.22 -44.91 12.46
CA PRO A 179 -26.41 -45.42 11.11
C PRO A 179 -27.87 -45.28 10.71
N ASP A 180 -28.26 -44.17 10.08
CA ASP A 180 -29.44 -44.08 9.18
C ASP A 180 -29.60 -42.64 8.67
N ALA A 181 -28.81 -42.28 7.66
CA ALA A 181 -29.09 -41.15 6.79
C ALA A 181 -28.59 -41.47 5.38
N VAL A 182 -29.43 -42.18 4.63
CA VAL A 182 -29.24 -42.42 3.20
C VAL A 182 -29.48 -41.11 2.45
N SER A 183 -28.45 -40.57 1.81
CA SER A 183 -28.61 -39.77 0.59
C SER A 183 -27.44 -40.00 -0.37
N ASN A 184 -27.70 -40.89 -1.33
CA ASN A 184 -27.09 -41.03 -2.65
C ASN A 184 -26.03 -39.97 -3.01
N GLY A 185 -24.76 -40.38 -2.91
CA GLY A 185 -23.65 -39.80 -3.65
C GLY A 185 -22.83 -40.97 -4.19
N VAL A 186 -22.64 -41.01 -5.50
CA VAL A 186 -21.80 -42.01 -6.19
C VAL A 186 -20.37 -41.86 -5.65
N GLU A 187 -19.94 -42.79 -4.80
CA GLU A 187 -18.52 -42.99 -4.50
C GLU A 187 -17.87 -43.56 -5.77
N SER A 188 -17.04 -42.77 -6.44
CA SER A 188 -16.09 -43.28 -7.41
C SER A 188 -14.94 -43.95 -6.65
N ASP A 189 -14.97 -45.28 -6.64
CA ASP A 189 -13.93 -46.21 -6.17
C ASP A 189 -12.65 -46.09 -7.03
N GLU A 190 -12.01 -44.93 -7.07
CA GLU A 190 -10.66 -44.80 -7.62
C GLU A 190 -9.65 -44.90 -6.49
N ALA A 191 -8.98 -46.05 -6.41
CA ALA A 191 -7.84 -46.26 -5.54
C ALA A 191 -6.78 -45.16 -5.79
N PRO A 192 -6.12 -44.64 -4.74
CA PRO A 192 -5.12 -43.59 -4.91
C PRO A 192 -3.99 -44.08 -5.83
N PRO A 193 -3.49 -43.22 -6.74
CA PRO A 193 -2.50 -43.63 -7.72
C PRO A 193 -1.21 -44.10 -7.03
N ALA A 194 -0.61 -45.16 -7.56
CA ALA A 194 0.59 -45.79 -7.00
C ALA A 194 1.82 -44.85 -6.97
N SER A 195 1.84 -43.83 -7.84
CA SER A 195 2.76 -42.69 -7.77
C SER A 195 2.12 -41.44 -8.40
N MET A 196 2.41 -40.26 -7.83
CA MET A 196 1.95 -38.96 -8.34
C MET A 196 2.55 -38.65 -9.73
N GLU A 197 3.70 -39.26 -10.06
CA GLU A 197 4.38 -39.10 -11.34
C GLU A 197 3.63 -39.80 -12.47
N ASP A 198 3.17 -41.03 -12.24
CA ASP A 198 2.39 -41.79 -13.23
C ASP A 198 1.03 -41.12 -13.47
N TYR A 199 0.41 -40.60 -12.40
CA TYR A 199 -0.86 -39.88 -12.49
C TYR A 199 -0.75 -38.59 -13.32
N ILE A 200 0.28 -37.78 -13.11
CA ILE A 200 0.49 -36.55 -13.90
C ILE A 200 0.78 -36.88 -15.36
N GLN A 201 1.53 -37.95 -15.62
CA GLN A 201 1.88 -38.37 -16.97
C GLN A 201 0.67 -38.95 -17.73
N GLU A 202 -0.20 -39.68 -17.05
CA GLU A 202 -1.46 -40.22 -17.57
C GLU A 202 -2.49 -39.10 -17.87
N GLN A 203 -2.60 -38.11 -16.98
CA GLN A 203 -3.48 -36.96 -17.16
C GLN A 203 -2.95 -35.97 -18.21
N ALA A 204 -1.64 -35.75 -18.31
CA ALA A 204 -1.04 -34.93 -19.37
C ALA A 204 -1.24 -35.55 -20.76
N GLY A 205 -1.12 -36.88 -20.88
CA GLY A 205 -1.43 -37.62 -22.11
C GLY A 205 -2.91 -37.49 -22.50
N SER A 206 -3.80 -37.59 -21.52
CA SER A 206 -5.26 -37.44 -21.70
C SER A 206 -5.66 -36.02 -22.13
N ILE A 207 -5.05 -35.00 -21.55
CA ILE A 207 -5.24 -33.58 -21.91
C ILE A 207 -4.78 -33.33 -23.36
N LEU A 208 -3.65 -33.90 -23.78
CA LEU A 208 -3.10 -33.72 -25.11
C LEU A 208 -3.83 -34.52 -26.20
N GLN A 209 -4.35 -35.71 -25.87
CA GLN A 209 -5.27 -36.45 -26.73
C GLN A 209 -6.59 -35.71 -26.93
N ALA A 210 -7.16 -35.14 -25.85
CA ALA A 210 -8.37 -34.34 -25.93
C ALA A 210 -8.16 -33.08 -26.79
N LEU A 211 -7.01 -32.42 -26.66
CA LEU A 211 -6.61 -31.26 -27.48
C LEU A 211 -6.50 -31.60 -28.97
N CYS A 212 -5.95 -32.75 -29.34
CA CYS A 212 -5.79 -33.12 -30.75
C CYS A 212 -7.03 -33.70 -31.39
N HIS A 213 -7.87 -34.41 -30.63
CA HIS A 213 -9.21 -34.79 -31.09
C HIS A 213 -10.08 -33.56 -31.36
N ALA A 214 -10.00 -32.52 -30.52
CA ALA A 214 -10.73 -31.26 -30.68
C ALA A 214 -10.27 -30.42 -31.90
N GLN A 215 -9.05 -30.63 -32.41
CA GLN A 215 -8.48 -29.90 -33.55
C GLN A 215 -8.42 -30.70 -34.86
N GLY A 216 -8.92 -31.94 -34.88
CA GLY A 216 -8.91 -32.79 -36.08
C GLY A 216 -7.51 -33.18 -36.56
N LEU A 217 -6.51 -33.10 -35.68
CA LEU A 217 -5.12 -33.45 -35.99
C LEU A 217 -4.92 -34.96 -35.86
N ALA A 218 -4.27 -35.58 -36.85
CA ALA A 218 -3.96 -37.00 -36.82
C ALA A 218 -2.93 -37.30 -35.71
N LEU A 219 -3.36 -38.11 -34.73
CA LEU A 219 -2.63 -38.45 -33.49
C LEU A 219 -1.36 -39.29 -33.71
N ASP A 220 -1.06 -39.67 -34.96
CA ASP A 220 -0.12 -40.75 -35.28
C ASP A 220 1.18 -40.28 -35.97
N SER A 221 1.46 -38.97 -35.99
CA SER A 221 2.74 -38.49 -36.52
C SER A 221 3.85 -38.53 -35.44
N PRO A 222 5.05 -39.07 -35.72
CA PRO A 222 6.17 -39.08 -34.76
C PRO A 222 6.52 -37.71 -34.14
N PRO A 223 6.47 -36.58 -34.88
CA PRO A 223 6.69 -35.24 -34.31
C PRO A 223 5.67 -34.84 -33.25
N PHE A 224 4.44 -35.37 -33.34
CA PHE A 224 3.38 -35.08 -32.40
C PHE A 224 3.61 -35.78 -31.05
N GLN A 225 3.94 -37.08 -31.07
CA GLN A 225 4.27 -37.88 -29.87
C GLN A 225 5.50 -37.34 -29.10
N GLU A 226 6.48 -36.79 -29.83
CA GLU A 226 7.67 -36.19 -29.25
C GLU A 226 7.36 -34.82 -28.62
N GLY A 227 6.50 -34.02 -29.26
CA GLY A 227 5.96 -32.77 -28.70
C GLY A 227 5.07 -32.96 -27.46
N ILE A 228 4.28 -34.04 -27.38
CA ILE A 228 3.54 -34.42 -26.16
C ILE A 228 4.52 -34.63 -25.01
N LYS A 229 5.58 -35.41 -25.25
CA LYS A 229 6.59 -35.72 -24.24
C LYS A 229 7.32 -34.46 -23.77
N GLU A 230 7.72 -33.58 -24.69
CA GLU A 230 8.40 -32.33 -24.31
C GLU A 230 7.48 -31.36 -23.57
N PHE A 231 6.21 -31.23 -23.97
CA PHE A 231 5.23 -30.39 -23.27
C PHE A 231 4.89 -30.94 -21.88
N ALA A 232 4.62 -32.25 -21.77
CA ALA A 232 4.35 -32.91 -20.51
C ALA A 232 5.55 -32.88 -19.57
N GLU A 233 6.78 -33.06 -20.08
CA GLU A 233 8.02 -32.96 -19.32
C GLU A 233 8.30 -31.50 -18.88
N GLY A 234 7.99 -30.51 -19.72
CA GLY A 234 8.08 -29.09 -19.38
C GLY A 234 7.06 -28.67 -18.32
N LEU A 235 5.82 -29.15 -18.43
CA LEU A 235 4.77 -28.95 -17.45
C LEU A 235 5.10 -29.67 -16.12
N ARG A 236 5.60 -30.91 -16.20
CA ARG A 236 6.11 -31.70 -15.06
C ARG A 236 7.21 -30.96 -14.32
N ARG A 237 8.24 -30.47 -15.02
CA ARG A 237 9.36 -29.72 -14.42
C ARG A 237 8.93 -28.39 -13.79
N THR A 238 7.84 -27.79 -14.27
CA THR A 238 7.36 -26.48 -13.83
C THR A 238 6.39 -26.60 -12.65
N LEU A 239 5.39 -27.48 -12.75
CA LEU A 239 4.35 -27.68 -11.71
C LEU A 239 4.85 -28.52 -10.53
N LEU A 240 5.77 -29.47 -10.75
CA LEU A 240 6.41 -30.25 -9.67
C LEU A 240 7.64 -29.57 -9.08
N ASN A 241 7.94 -28.32 -9.47
CA ASN A 241 8.95 -27.54 -8.78
C ASN A 241 8.30 -26.89 -7.54
N PRO A 242 8.57 -27.40 -6.31
CA PRO A 242 7.93 -26.90 -5.09
C PRO A 242 8.33 -25.47 -4.75
N ASP A 243 9.44 -24.97 -5.31
CA ASP A 243 9.83 -23.58 -5.20
C ASP A 243 9.00 -22.71 -6.15
N PHE A 244 8.76 -23.13 -7.40
CA PHE A 244 8.04 -22.35 -8.41
C PHE A 244 6.61 -21.92 -8.00
N VAL A 245 5.76 -22.87 -7.58
CA VAL A 245 4.39 -22.58 -7.12
C VAL A 245 4.42 -21.73 -5.84
N ARG A 246 5.43 -21.93 -4.99
CA ARG A 246 5.63 -21.22 -3.74
C ARG A 246 6.16 -19.80 -3.91
N TYR A 247 6.90 -19.51 -4.97
CA TYR A 247 7.45 -18.17 -5.23
C TYR A 247 6.53 -17.31 -6.09
N ALA A 248 5.83 -17.87 -7.08
CA ALA A 248 5.02 -17.06 -8.02
C ALA A 248 3.58 -16.77 -7.57
N LEU A 249 2.96 -17.64 -6.75
CA LEU A 249 1.57 -17.48 -6.28
C LEU A 249 1.45 -17.23 -4.76
N LEU A 250 2.46 -17.61 -3.98
CA LEU A 250 2.39 -17.59 -2.50
C LEU A 250 3.29 -16.54 -1.84
N ARG A 251 4.15 -15.82 -2.61
CA ARG A 251 5.07 -14.81 -2.06
C ARG A 251 4.90 -13.44 -2.71
N PRO A 252 5.30 -12.36 -2.02
CA PRO A 252 5.35 -11.03 -2.61
C PRO A 252 6.34 -10.98 -3.78
N LYS A 253 6.08 -10.06 -4.73
CA LYS A 253 6.90 -9.83 -5.92
C LYS A 253 8.36 -9.54 -5.57
N TYR A 254 8.62 -8.87 -4.45
CA TYR A 254 9.92 -8.48 -3.93
C TYR A 254 10.15 -9.02 -2.51
N ASP A 255 11.37 -9.43 -2.18
CA ASP A 255 11.74 -9.89 -0.83
C ASP A 255 11.84 -8.75 0.21
N GLY A 256 11.87 -7.50 -0.25
CA GLY A 256 12.00 -6.29 0.56
C GLY A 256 13.38 -6.07 1.19
N GLU A 257 14.42 -6.84 0.87
CA GLU A 257 15.77 -6.64 1.42
C GLU A 257 16.36 -5.30 0.96
N GLY A 258 16.19 -4.98 -0.33
CA GLY A 258 16.58 -3.68 -0.89
C GLY A 258 15.93 -2.51 -0.15
N LEU A 259 14.60 -2.56 0.00
CA LEU A 259 13.83 -1.57 0.76
C LEU A 259 14.35 -1.43 2.20
N ARG A 260 14.51 -2.54 2.92
CA ARG A 260 15.01 -2.54 4.30
C ARG A 260 16.40 -1.93 4.40
N LYS A 261 17.30 -2.27 3.47
CA LYS A 261 18.66 -1.75 3.42
C LYS A 261 18.69 -0.23 3.23
N VAL A 262 17.94 0.28 2.25
CA VAL A 262 17.87 1.72 1.96
C VAL A 262 17.28 2.49 3.14
N VAL A 263 16.14 2.05 3.65
CA VAL A 263 15.43 2.72 4.73
C VAL A 263 16.25 2.71 6.02
N LYS A 264 16.81 1.55 6.43
CA LYS A 264 17.69 1.47 7.61
C LYS A 264 18.98 2.26 7.42
N GLY A 265 19.57 2.23 6.23
CA GLY A 265 20.79 2.97 5.92
C GLY A 265 20.62 4.50 6.05
N LYS A 266 19.46 5.04 5.68
CA LYS A 266 19.17 6.47 5.77
C LYS A 266 18.65 6.88 7.15
N LEU A 267 17.62 6.19 7.66
CA LEU A 267 16.94 6.58 8.91
C LEU A 267 17.68 6.11 10.17
N GLY A 268 18.49 5.05 10.09
CA GLY A 268 19.21 4.50 11.23
C GLY A 268 18.28 4.08 12.37
N ASP A 269 18.76 4.29 13.60
CA ASP A 269 18.06 3.93 14.85
C ASP A 269 17.26 5.10 15.45
N ARG A 270 16.83 6.04 14.61
CA ARG A 270 16.04 7.20 15.06
C ARG A 270 14.64 6.77 15.44
N GLU A 271 14.14 7.26 16.56
CA GLU A 271 12.80 7.00 17.05
C GLU A 271 11.80 8.04 16.53
N LEU A 272 10.53 7.65 16.47
CA LEU A 272 9.45 8.52 15.99
C LEU A 272 9.30 9.82 16.81
N LYS A 273 9.54 9.79 18.11
CA LYS A 273 9.45 10.99 18.97
C LYS A 273 10.50 12.06 18.65
N GLU A 274 11.59 11.68 17.99
CA GLU A 274 12.75 12.53 17.66
C GLU A 274 12.54 13.37 16.40
N THR A 275 11.43 13.20 15.68
CA THR A 275 11.17 13.97 14.46
C THR A 275 11.13 15.48 14.71
N VAL A 276 11.67 16.25 13.75
CA VAL A 276 11.82 17.71 13.87
C VAL A 276 10.49 18.46 13.69
N THR A 277 9.49 17.81 13.10
CA THR A 277 8.09 18.25 13.03
C THR A 277 7.17 17.08 13.37
N ASN A 278 5.87 17.32 13.57
CA ASN A 278 4.94 16.22 13.82
C ASN A 278 4.73 15.43 12.53
N VAL A 279 4.93 14.12 12.60
CA VAL A 279 4.59 13.22 11.51
C VAL A 279 3.39 12.36 11.85
N VAL A 280 2.67 11.95 10.81
CA VAL A 280 1.61 10.94 10.91
C VAL A 280 1.81 9.91 9.81
N VAL A 281 1.92 8.64 10.19
CA VAL A 281 2.16 7.51 9.29
C VAL A 281 1.11 6.43 9.57
N PRO A 282 0.10 6.27 8.71
CA PRO A 282 -0.84 5.16 8.82
C PRO A 282 -0.22 3.84 8.35
N THR A 283 -0.63 2.76 9.00
CA THR A 283 -0.34 1.36 8.65
C THR A 283 -1.57 0.51 8.97
N PHE A 284 -1.59 -0.76 8.55
CA PHE A 284 -2.66 -1.69 8.92
C PHE A 284 -2.09 -2.92 9.62
N ASP A 285 -2.58 -3.23 10.83
CA ASP A 285 -2.16 -4.42 11.59
C ASP A 285 -3.02 -5.61 11.20
N ILE A 286 -2.45 -6.52 10.41
CA ILE A 286 -3.16 -7.69 9.88
C ILE A 286 -3.51 -8.72 10.96
N LYS A 287 -2.72 -8.80 12.04
CA LYS A 287 -2.99 -9.74 13.13
C LYS A 287 -4.13 -9.26 14.01
N ARG A 288 -4.22 -7.94 14.23
CA ARG A 288 -5.30 -7.32 15.01
C ARG A 288 -6.49 -6.89 14.16
N ASN A 289 -6.38 -7.00 12.84
CA ASN A 289 -7.36 -6.56 11.85
C ASN A 289 -7.83 -5.12 12.08
N LYS A 290 -6.88 -4.18 12.25
CA LYS A 290 -7.20 -2.78 12.52
C LYS A 290 -6.16 -1.80 11.99
N PRO A 291 -6.56 -0.57 11.62
CA PRO A 291 -5.63 0.52 11.34
C PRO A 291 -4.75 0.84 12.56
N VAL A 292 -3.47 1.12 12.30
CA VAL A 292 -2.54 1.64 13.30
C VAL A 292 -1.91 2.91 12.74
N VAL A 293 -2.20 4.03 13.39
CA VAL A 293 -1.68 5.35 12.99
C VAL A 293 -0.60 5.77 13.97
N PHE A 294 0.65 5.73 13.51
CA PHE A 294 1.80 6.24 14.24
C PHE A 294 1.87 7.76 14.09
N SER A 295 2.09 8.48 15.19
CA SER A 295 2.29 9.93 15.15
C SER A 295 3.31 10.37 16.18
N THR A 296 4.00 11.48 15.92
CA THR A 296 4.95 12.07 16.87
C THR A 296 4.28 12.41 18.22
N SER A 297 3.03 12.89 18.20
CA SER A 297 2.25 13.15 19.42
C SER A 297 2.08 11.87 20.25
N LYS A 298 1.64 10.77 19.62
CA LYS A 298 1.47 9.47 20.30
C LYS A 298 2.80 8.93 20.82
N ALA A 299 3.86 9.02 20.02
CA ALA A 299 5.19 8.54 20.38
C ALA A 299 5.78 9.25 21.62
N ARG A 300 5.47 10.54 21.80
CA ARG A 300 5.90 11.32 22.97
C ARG A 300 5.12 10.95 24.24
N GLN A 301 3.93 10.36 24.11
CA GLN A 301 3.05 10.01 25.25
C GLN A 301 3.10 8.53 25.61
N ASP A 302 3.24 7.67 24.61
CA ASP A 302 3.20 6.22 24.75
C ASP A 302 4.42 5.59 24.09
N ARG A 303 5.25 4.94 24.91
CA ARG A 303 6.44 4.20 24.47
C ARG A 303 6.10 3.13 23.43
N VAL A 304 4.96 2.47 23.54
CA VAL A 304 4.52 1.43 22.60
C VAL A 304 4.22 2.01 21.21
N MET A 305 3.93 3.31 21.15
CA MET A 305 3.70 4.05 19.91
C MET A 305 4.95 4.83 19.47
N ASN A 306 6.14 4.53 20.02
CA ASN A 306 7.43 5.11 19.65
C ASN A 306 8.40 4.06 19.04
N PRO A 307 8.07 3.46 17.89
CA PRO A 307 9.00 2.63 17.11
C PRO A 307 10.15 3.45 16.50
N TYR A 308 11.12 2.74 15.93
CA TYR A 308 12.08 3.35 15.00
C TYR A 308 11.37 3.86 13.73
N LEU A 309 11.86 4.99 13.22
CA LEU A 309 11.39 5.56 11.95
C LEU A 309 11.58 4.59 10.78
N SER A 310 12.64 3.79 10.82
CA SER A 310 12.89 2.75 9.81
C SER A 310 11.81 1.66 9.83
N ASP A 311 11.40 1.18 11.01
CA ASP A 311 10.35 0.17 11.15
C ASP A 311 8.99 0.66 10.63
N ILE A 312 8.59 1.89 10.97
CA ILE A 312 7.32 2.44 10.46
C ILE A 312 7.36 2.70 8.95
N CYS A 313 8.51 3.14 8.42
CA CYS A 313 8.67 3.39 7.00
C CYS A 313 8.59 2.08 6.19
N ILE A 314 9.27 1.02 6.65
CA ILE A 314 9.21 -0.31 6.03
C ILE A 314 7.78 -0.87 6.12
N ALA A 315 7.14 -0.77 7.29
CA ALA A 315 5.75 -1.21 7.46
C ALA A 315 4.77 -0.46 6.56
N ALA A 316 4.89 0.87 6.49
CA ALA A 316 3.99 1.70 5.69
C ALA A 316 4.16 1.47 4.19
N THR A 317 5.31 1.00 3.73
CA THR A 317 5.60 0.70 2.31
C THR A 317 5.43 -0.78 1.96
N ALA A 318 5.05 -1.62 2.93
CA ALA A 318 4.86 -3.06 2.73
C ALA A 318 3.53 -3.38 2.02
N ALA A 319 3.41 -2.99 0.75
CA ALA A 319 2.21 -3.16 -0.04
C ALA A 319 1.94 -4.66 -0.30
N PRO A 320 0.70 -5.16 -0.07
CA PRO A 320 0.33 -6.53 -0.38
C PRO A 320 0.66 -6.88 -1.83
N THR A 321 1.09 -8.11 -2.08
CA THR A 321 1.62 -8.61 -3.37
C THR A 321 2.97 -8.04 -3.81
N PHE A 322 3.42 -6.88 -3.31
CA PHE A 322 4.73 -6.31 -3.65
C PHE A 322 5.81 -6.68 -2.64
N PHE A 323 5.56 -6.39 -1.36
CA PHE A 323 6.55 -6.57 -0.30
C PHE A 323 5.99 -7.41 0.85
N PRO A 324 6.85 -8.13 1.59
CA PRO A 324 6.42 -8.86 2.78
C PRO A 324 5.96 -7.90 3.88
N ALA A 325 4.96 -8.34 4.66
CA ALA A 325 4.53 -7.64 5.85
C ALA A 325 5.69 -7.42 6.83
N HIS A 326 5.71 -6.29 7.51
CA HIS A 326 6.77 -5.94 8.45
C HIS A 326 6.36 -6.26 9.88
N LYS A 327 7.27 -6.90 10.63
CA LYS A 327 7.04 -7.30 12.01
C LYS A 327 8.12 -6.74 12.92
N PHE A 328 7.70 -6.12 14.02
CA PHE A 328 8.59 -5.72 15.11
C PHE A 328 7.85 -5.77 16.45
N ASN A 329 8.62 -5.72 17.53
CA ASN A 329 8.11 -5.77 18.90
C ASN A 329 8.59 -4.55 19.68
N ILE A 330 7.71 -3.94 20.47
CA ILE A 330 8.08 -2.90 21.42
C ILE A 330 7.78 -3.37 22.84
N LEU A 331 8.73 -3.17 23.73
CA LEU A 331 8.55 -3.45 25.15
C LEU A 331 7.58 -2.44 25.77
N SER A 332 6.44 -2.92 26.24
CA SER A 332 5.56 -2.24 27.19
C SER A 332 6.00 -2.59 28.61
N ILE A 333 6.13 -1.59 29.48
CA ILE A 333 6.64 -1.77 30.85
C ILE A 333 5.49 -2.06 31.84
N LEU A 334 4.25 -1.63 31.52
CA LEU A 334 3.10 -1.72 32.41
C LEU A 334 1.83 -2.12 31.63
N PRO A 335 1.44 -3.41 31.61
CA PRO A 335 2.16 -4.58 32.15
C PRO A 335 3.42 -4.89 31.34
N LEU A 336 4.41 -5.55 31.97
CA LEU A 336 5.63 -5.99 31.28
C LEU A 336 5.27 -7.02 30.20
N ASN A 337 5.21 -6.57 28.95
CA ASN A 337 4.89 -7.40 27.80
C ASN A 337 5.49 -6.81 26.52
N PHE A 338 5.70 -7.65 25.51
CA PHE A 338 6.03 -7.18 24.18
C PHE A 338 4.75 -6.93 23.39
N GLN A 339 4.54 -5.68 22.99
CA GLN A 339 3.55 -5.37 21.98
C GLN A 339 4.13 -5.72 20.61
N GLU A 340 3.61 -6.78 20.03
CA GLU A 340 3.93 -7.18 18.66
C GLU A 340 3.13 -6.32 17.66
N PHE A 341 3.76 -5.92 16.57
CA PHE A 341 3.12 -5.27 15.42
C PHE A 341 3.33 -6.13 14.19
N ASN A 342 2.28 -6.39 13.42
CA ASN A 342 2.32 -7.15 12.17
C ASN A 342 1.66 -6.29 11.10
N LEU A 343 2.45 -5.47 10.43
CA LEU A 343 1.96 -4.33 9.68
C LEU A 343 2.13 -4.49 8.17
N ILE A 344 1.16 -3.96 7.44
CA ILE A 344 1.20 -3.76 5.99
C ILE A 344 0.91 -2.29 5.64
N ASP A 345 1.12 -1.95 4.37
CA ASP A 345 0.84 -0.65 3.81
C ASP A 345 -0.62 -0.21 4.05
N ALA A 346 -0.78 1.07 4.41
CA ALA A 346 -2.09 1.69 4.60
C ALA A 346 -2.80 2.06 3.29
N GLY A 347 -2.17 1.90 2.13
CA GLY A 347 -2.79 2.10 0.81
C GLY A 347 -4.08 1.28 0.63
N VAL A 348 -4.24 0.19 1.38
CA VAL A 348 -5.47 -0.62 1.43
C VAL A 348 -6.69 0.12 2.00
N PHE A 349 -6.51 1.22 2.75
CA PHE A 349 -7.62 1.99 3.33
C PHE A 349 -7.45 3.52 3.32
N ALA A 350 -6.21 4.02 3.22
CA ALA A 350 -5.88 5.43 3.33
C ALA A 350 -4.75 5.83 2.36
N ASN A 351 -4.94 5.55 1.06
CA ASN A 351 -3.95 5.95 0.05
C ASN A 351 -3.72 7.47 0.01
N ASN A 352 -4.81 8.26 0.12
CA ASN A 352 -4.77 9.68 0.43
C ASN A 352 -4.94 9.85 1.96
N PRO A 353 -3.90 10.25 2.71
CA PRO A 353 -3.95 10.28 4.16
C PRO A 353 -4.57 11.58 4.73
N THR A 354 -5.20 12.42 3.91
CA THR A 354 -5.71 13.73 4.36
C THR A 354 -6.72 13.62 5.50
N THR A 355 -7.68 12.69 5.42
CA THR A 355 -8.63 12.45 6.51
C THR A 355 -7.97 11.81 7.74
N VAL A 356 -6.92 11.00 7.55
CA VAL A 356 -6.12 10.47 8.67
C VAL A 356 -5.43 11.62 9.42
N ALA A 357 -4.87 12.59 8.70
CA ALA A 357 -4.27 13.79 9.28
C ALA A 357 -5.28 14.59 10.10
N MET A 358 -6.45 14.88 9.52
CA MET A 358 -7.52 15.63 10.19
C MET A 358 -8.03 14.91 11.43
N ASN A 359 -8.26 13.59 11.34
CA ASN A 359 -8.67 12.77 12.47
C ASN A 359 -7.64 12.77 13.60
N GLU A 360 -6.35 12.76 13.28
CA GLU A 360 -5.29 12.84 14.29
C GLU A 360 -5.29 14.20 15.01
N VAL A 361 -5.50 15.30 14.27
CA VAL A 361 -5.66 16.63 14.88
C VAL A 361 -6.90 16.68 15.78
N TRP A 362 -8.05 16.18 15.32
CA TRP A 362 -9.28 16.18 16.14
C TRP A 362 -9.16 15.30 17.37
N ARG A 363 -8.45 14.16 17.27
CA ARG A 363 -8.14 13.31 18.42
C ARG A 363 -7.33 14.08 19.47
N MET A 364 -6.39 14.92 19.03
CA MET A 364 -5.59 15.77 19.93
C MET A 364 -6.48 16.83 20.61
N ILE A 365 -7.39 17.46 19.86
CA ILE A 365 -8.38 18.41 20.41
C ILE A 365 -9.25 17.73 21.48
N ASP A 366 -9.84 16.57 21.17
CA ASP A 366 -10.71 15.82 22.09
C ASP A 366 -9.99 15.43 23.39
N ARG A 367 -8.69 15.13 23.31
CA ARG A 367 -7.86 14.80 24.47
C ARG A 367 -7.32 16.00 25.22
N GLY A 368 -7.57 17.23 24.75
CA GLY A 368 -6.99 18.44 25.32
C GLY A 368 -5.46 18.48 25.21
N GLU A 369 -4.90 17.86 24.17
CA GLU A 369 -3.47 17.94 23.88
C GLU A 369 -3.13 19.33 23.33
N ASP A 370 -1.93 19.84 23.67
CA ASP A 370 -1.47 21.12 23.14
C ASP A 370 -1.27 21.06 21.62
N LEU A 371 -1.97 21.96 20.92
CA LEU A 371 -1.81 22.22 19.50
C LEU A 371 -1.07 23.54 19.29
N PRO A 372 -0.38 23.72 18.15
CA PRO A 372 0.38 24.94 17.89
C PRO A 372 -0.51 26.17 17.59
N VAL A 373 -1.82 25.98 17.49
CA VAL A 373 -2.81 27.02 17.16
C VAL A 373 -3.82 27.16 18.29
N GLU A 374 -4.02 28.39 18.76
CA GLU A 374 -4.99 28.68 19.82
C GLU A 374 -6.43 28.61 19.29
N GLY A 375 -7.33 28.03 20.07
CA GLY A 375 -8.78 28.05 19.79
C GLY A 375 -9.19 27.36 18.49
N ILE A 376 -8.42 26.40 18.00
CA ILE A 376 -8.86 25.50 16.93
C ILE A 376 -9.87 24.50 17.49
N SER A 377 -11.00 24.33 16.82
CA SER A 377 -12.02 23.35 17.19
C SER A 377 -12.09 22.21 16.17
N ALA A 378 -12.65 21.07 16.56
CA ALA A 378 -12.84 19.96 15.64
C ALA A 378 -13.71 20.42 14.46
N MET A 379 -13.34 20.00 13.25
CA MET A 379 -13.96 20.42 11.98
C MET A 379 -13.82 21.91 11.60
N ASP A 380 -13.01 22.72 12.30
CA ASP A 380 -12.79 24.12 11.95
C ASP A 380 -11.88 24.28 10.72
N CYS A 381 -12.47 24.43 9.54
CA CYS A 381 -11.73 24.62 8.29
C CYS A 381 -11.12 26.03 8.16
N SER A 382 -11.55 27.00 8.97
CA SER A 382 -11.01 28.36 8.93
C SER A 382 -9.57 28.41 9.42
N LYS A 383 -9.21 27.50 10.33
CA LYS A 383 -7.89 27.38 10.96
C LYS A 383 -7.06 26.22 10.42
N LEU A 384 -7.50 25.52 9.38
CA LEU A 384 -6.73 24.47 8.73
C LEU A 384 -6.23 24.96 7.38
N ARG A 385 -4.95 24.71 7.08
CA ARG A 385 -4.38 24.88 5.74
C ARG A 385 -3.72 23.57 5.32
N ILE A 386 -4.21 22.95 4.26
CA ILE A 386 -3.82 21.61 3.84
C ILE A 386 -3.29 21.65 2.40
N LEU A 387 -2.05 21.21 2.22
CA LEU A 387 -1.51 20.82 0.92
C LEU A 387 -1.55 19.30 0.82
N SER A 388 -2.23 18.77 -0.19
CA SER A 388 -2.34 17.34 -0.46
C SER A 388 -1.77 17.05 -1.85
N VAL A 389 -0.79 16.16 -1.94
CA VAL A 389 -0.08 15.89 -3.20
C VAL A 389 -0.17 14.40 -3.55
N GLY A 390 -0.75 14.13 -4.71
CA GLY A 390 -0.97 12.80 -5.26
C GLY A 390 0.22 12.24 -6.04
N THR A 391 0.20 10.94 -6.28
CA THR A 391 1.21 10.22 -7.08
C THR A 391 0.74 9.88 -8.50
N GLY A 392 -0.28 10.58 -9.01
CA GLY A 392 -0.90 10.27 -10.30
C GLY A 392 -1.92 9.13 -10.26
N VAL A 393 -2.99 9.29 -11.02
CA VAL A 393 -4.03 8.28 -11.23
C VAL A 393 -3.92 7.78 -12.66
N VAL A 394 -3.84 6.47 -12.81
CA VAL A 394 -3.94 5.85 -14.12
C VAL A 394 -5.41 5.56 -14.37
N ASN A 395 -5.95 6.12 -15.44
CA ASN A 395 -7.32 5.87 -15.83
C ASN A 395 -7.41 4.53 -16.59
N HIS A 396 -7.35 3.43 -15.85
CA HIS A 396 -7.71 2.11 -16.37
C HIS A 396 -9.21 1.92 -16.19
N SER A 397 -9.99 2.23 -17.23
CA SER A 397 -11.39 1.85 -17.26
C SER A 397 -11.52 0.40 -17.72
N TYR A 398 -12.38 -0.34 -17.05
CA TYR A 398 -12.80 -1.69 -17.45
C TYR A 398 -14.31 -1.66 -17.66
N THR A 399 -14.78 -2.34 -18.69
CA THR A 399 -16.23 -2.44 -18.91
C THR A 399 -16.82 -3.56 -18.07
N ALA A 400 -18.12 -3.46 -17.76
CA ALA A 400 -18.82 -4.56 -17.10
C ALA A 400 -18.74 -5.85 -17.92
N ASP A 401 -18.83 -5.76 -19.26
CA ASP A 401 -18.72 -6.91 -20.16
C ASP A 401 -17.34 -7.58 -20.08
N GLU A 402 -16.27 -6.80 -19.94
CA GLU A 402 -14.93 -7.34 -19.69
C GLU A 402 -14.85 -8.02 -18.32
N CYS A 403 -15.35 -7.37 -17.26
CA CYS A 403 -15.26 -7.85 -15.88
C CYS A 403 -16.22 -9.02 -15.57
N ASN A 404 -17.30 -9.21 -16.34
CA ASN A 404 -18.26 -10.30 -16.14
C ASN A 404 -17.62 -11.69 -16.23
N TRP A 405 -16.48 -11.80 -16.93
CA TRP A 405 -15.71 -13.03 -17.07
C TRP A 405 -14.47 -13.07 -16.17
N TRP A 406 -14.33 -12.14 -15.23
CA TRP A 406 -13.18 -12.09 -14.32
C TRP A 406 -13.41 -12.94 -13.07
N GLY A 407 -12.60 -14.00 -12.95
CA GLY A 407 -12.39 -14.71 -11.68
C GLY A 407 -11.26 -14.11 -10.84
N LEU A 408 -10.76 -14.86 -9.86
CA LEU A 408 -9.71 -14.42 -8.93
C LEU A 408 -8.47 -13.84 -9.64
N LEU A 409 -7.98 -14.52 -10.67
CA LEU A 409 -6.73 -14.14 -11.34
C LEU A 409 -6.81 -12.79 -12.05
N PRO A 410 -7.77 -12.52 -12.97
CA PRO A 410 -7.87 -11.19 -13.61
C PRO A 410 -8.09 -10.03 -12.64
N TRP A 411 -8.78 -10.24 -11.52
CA TRP A 411 -8.97 -9.21 -10.50
C TRP A 411 -7.67 -8.87 -9.74
N VAL A 412 -6.85 -9.88 -9.45
CA VAL A 412 -5.58 -9.71 -8.72
C VAL A 412 -4.46 -9.25 -9.66
N TYR A 413 -4.38 -9.81 -10.86
CA TYR A 413 -3.40 -9.44 -11.87
C TYR A 413 -3.95 -9.68 -13.29
N ASN A 414 -4.20 -8.58 -14.01
CA ASN A 414 -4.67 -8.62 -15.38
C ASN A 414 -3.46 -8.60 -16.34
N VAL A 415 -3.14 -9.77 -16.89
CA VAL A 415 -1.96 -9.96 -17.75
C VAL A 415 -2.05 -9.18 -19.08
N ARG A 416 -3.25 -8.95 -19.63
CA ARG A 416 -3.42 -8.17 -20.88
C ARG A 416 -2.86 -6.76 -20.69
N ASN A 417 -3.28 -6.14 -19.61
CA ASN A 417 -2.99 -4.74 -19.33
C ASN A 417 -1.76 -4.58 -18.43
N LYS A 418 -1.22 -5.68 -17.89
CA LYS A 418 -0.16 -5.70 -16.86
C LYS A 418 -0.54 -4.82 -15.66
N THR A 419 -1.79 -4.92 -15.22
CA THR A 419 -2.40 -4.11 -14.15
C THR A 419 -2.83 -5.00 -12.98
N GLN A 420 -3.14 -4.39 -11.83
CA GLN A 420 -3.68 -5.08 -10.67
C GLN A 420 -5.05 -4.49 -10.33
N PRO A 421 -6.12 -4.82 -11.09
CA PRO A 421 -7.36 -4.06 -11.09
C PRO A 421 -7.97 -3.84 -9.71
N LEU A 422 -7.94 -4.86 -8.84
CA LEU A 422 -8.48 -4.74 -7.48
C LEU A 422 -7.70 -3.75 -6.63
N ILE A 423 -6.37 -3.83 -6.64
CA ILE A 423 -5.50 -2.92 -5.86
C ILE A 423 -5.62 -1.50 -6.43
N ASP A 424 -5.53 -1.35 -7.74
CA ASP A 424 -5.64 -0.06 -8.44
C ASP A 424 -6.99 0.60 -8.14
N THR A 425 -8.09 -0.16 -8.22
CA THR A 425 -9.44 0.32 -7.91
C THR A 425 -9.58 0.72 -6.44
N LEU A 426 -9.09 -0.08 -5.49
CA LEU A 426 -9.19 0.24 -4.06
C LEU A 426 -8.38 1.51 -3.71
N MET A 427 -7.15 1.61 -4.23
CA MET A 427 -6.30 2.80 -4.00
C MET A 427 -6.90 4.06 -4.63
N TYR A 428 -7.44 3.95 -5.85
CA TYR A 428 -8.13 5.06 -6.51
C TYR A 428 -9.40 5.46 -5.78
N ALA A 429 -10.28 4.51 -5.47
CA ALA A 429 -11.57 4.77 -4.83
C ALA A 429 -11.40 5.43 -3.46
N THR A 430 -10.46 4.93 -2.63
CA THR A 430 -10.17 5.54 -1.33
C THR A 430 -9.59 6.95 -1.48
N GLY A 431 -8.67 7.17 -2.42
CA GLY A 431 -8.09 8.48 -2.70
C GLY A 431 -9.12 9.51 -3.18
N SER A 432 -9.95 9.13 -4.15
CA SER A 432 -11.01 9.98 -4.73
C SER A 432 -12.08 10.33 -3.69
N LEU A 433 -12.51 9.35 -2.88
CA LEU A 433 -13.50 9.59 -1.83
C LEU A 433 -12.99 10.57 -0.76
N VAL A 434 -11.72 10.44 -0.37
CA VAL A 434 -11.09 11.36 0.59
C VAL A 434 -11.04 12.77 0.02
N ASP A 435 -10.59 12.93 -1.22
CA ASP A 435 -10.51 14.25 -1.87
C ASP A 435 -11.89 14.91 -1.97
N TYR A 436 -12.90 14.17 -2.42
CA TYR A 436 -14.28 14.65 -2.48
C TYR A 436 -14.79 15.10 -1.10
N ASN A 437 -14.64 14.27 -0.07
CA ASN A 437 -15.14 14.58 1.27
C ASN A 437 -14.47 15.81 1.88
N VAL A 438 -13.16 15.95 1.69
CA VAL A 438 -12.40 17.11 2.20
C VAL A 438 -12.78 18.37 1.40
N ALA A 439 -12.82 18.30 0.07
CA ALA A 439 -13.23 19.41 -0.77
C ALA A 439 -14.64 19.92 -0.41
N LEU A 440 -15.59 19.00 -0.22
CA LEU A 440 -16.96 19.32 0.19
C LEU A 440 -17.00 19.99 1.56
N LEU A 441 -16.24 19.47 2.54
CA LEU A 441 -16.18 20.04 3.88
C LEU A 441 -15.68 21.49 3.85
N PHE A 442 -14.55 21.74 3.18
CA PHE A 442 -13.98 23.09 3.08
C PHE A 442 -14.88 24.05 2.28
N LYS A 443 -15.52 23.57 1.20
CA LYS A 443 -16.49 24.35 0.42
C LYS A 443 -17.71 24.73 1.26
N SER A 444 -18.24 23.80 2.05
CA SER A 444 -19.44 24.03 2.89
C SER A 444 -19.25 25.11 3.96
N GLN A 445 -18.01 25.37 4.37
CA GLN A 445 -17.67 26.40 5.36
C GLN A 445 -17.12 27.69 4.71
N GLY A 446 -17.02 27.76 3.37
CA GLY A 446 -16.49 28.93 2.66
C GLY A 446 -14.96 29.06 2.68
N TYR A 447 -14.23 27.98 3.00
CA TYR A 447 -12.76 27.96 3.11
C TYR A 447 -12.10 27.06 2.04
N GLU A 448 -12.71 26.88 0.89
CA GLU A 448 -12.22 26.03 -0.21
C GLU A 448 -10.77 26.30 -0.65
N ASN A 449 -10.26 27.53 -0.45
CA ASN A 449 -8.88 27.91 -0.79
C ASN A 449 -7.84 27.48 0.26
N ASN A 450 -8.28 26.94 1.40
CA ASN A 450 -7.40 26.39 2.41
C ASN A 450 -7.05 24.93 2.17
N TYR A 451 -7.72 24.26 1.22
CA TYR A 451 -7.38 22.92 0.76
C TYR A 451 -6.88 22.97 -0.69
N LEU A 452 -5.59 22.69 -0.88
CA LEU A 452 -4.95 22.59 -2.19
C LEU A 452 -4.58 21.14 -2.46
N ARG A 453 -5.24 20.52 -3.45
CA ARG A 453 -4.91 19.20 -3.96
C ARG A 453 -4.15 19.35 -5.29
N ILE A 454 -2.98 18.72 -5.40
CA ILE A 454 -2.23 18.61 -6.66
C ILE A 454 -2.18 17.14 -7.04
N GLN A 455 -2.76 16.81 -8.18
CA GLN A 455 -2.97 15.43 -8.65
C GLN A 455 -2.90 15.40 -10.17
N GLU A 456 -2.15 14.43 -10.73
CA GLU A 456 -2.31 14.02 -12.13
C GLU A 456 -3.48 13.03 -12.21
N ASP A 457 -4.55 13.39 -12.88
CA ASP A 457 -5.80 12.63 -13.00
C ASP A 457 -5.86 11.76 -14.26
N GLN A 458 -4.98 11.99 -15.23
CA GLN A 458 -4.88 11.23 -16.49
C GLN A 458 -3.42 10.81 -16.72
N LEU A 459 -2.84 10.11 -15.75
CA LEU A 459 -1.48 9.59 -15.90
C LEU A 459 -1.44 8.59 -17.06
N ASP A 460 -0.47 8.75 -17.95
CA ASP A 460 -0.20 7.81 -19.03
C ASP A 460 -0.11 6.37 -18.47
N PRO A 461 -0.93 5.43 -18.96
CA PRO A 461 -0.87 4.02 -18.56
C PRO A 461 0.53 3.41 -18.59
N ALA A 462 1.39 3.84 -19.50
CA ALA A 462 2.77 3.38 -19.57
C ALA A 462 3.62 3.80 -18.35
N LEU A 463 3.20 4.82 -17.61
CA LEU A 463 3.82 5.32 -16.38
C LEU A 463 3.11 4.84 -15.11
N GLY A 464 2.11 3.96 -15.26
CA GLY A 464 1.25 3.51 -14.18
C GLY A 464 1.89 2.54 -13.20
N GLY A 465 2.92 1.81 -13.64
CA GLY A 465 3.62 0.82 -12.83
C GLY A 465 4.21 1.41 -11.55
N MET A 466 3.74 0.94 -10.39
CA MET A 466 4.21 1.43 -9.09
C MET A 466 5.64 0.98 -8.75
N ASP A 467 6.19 0.04 -9.50
CA ASP A 467 7.52 -0.53 -9.35
C ASP A 467 8.38 -0.41 -10.62
N ASP A 468 7.91 0.32 -11.64
CA ASP A 468 8.64 0.51 -12.90
C ASP A 468 9.72 1.59 -12.76
N THR A 469 10.92 1.18 -12.40
CA THR A 469 12.07 2.07 -12.25
C THR A 469 12.62 2.59 -13.59
N SER A 470 12.19 2.05 -14.73
CA SER A 470 12.60 2.58 -16.04
C SER A 470 11.92 3.91 -16.37
N SER A 471 10.77 4.18 -15.76
CA SER A 471 9.93 5.36 -15.98
C SER A 471 10.28 6.57 -15.12
N MET A 472 11.30 6.48 -14.25
CA MET A 472 11.59 7.52 -13.23
C MET A 472 11.77 8.93 -13.81
N LYS A 473 12.51 9.08 -14.91
CA LYS A 473 12.71 10.41 -15.53
C LYS A 473 11.40 11.00 -16.04
N LYS A 474 10.57 10.19 -16.69
CA LYS A 474 9.25 10.61 -17.19
C LYS A 474 8.30 10.99 -16.05
N LEU A 475 8.39 10.31 -14.90
CA LEU A 475 7.62 10.67 -13.71
C LEU A 475 8.03 12.04 -13.13
N ILE A 476 9.32 12.38 -13.22
CA ILE A 476 9.81 13.73 -12.88
C ILE A 476 9.23 14.75 -13.88
N ASP A 477 9.26 14.45 -15.18
CA ASP A 477 8.68 15.31 -16.22
C ASP A 477 7.17 15.53 -16.00
N VAL A 478 6.43 14.49 -15.57
CA VAL A 478 5.01 14.62 -15.17
C VAL A 478 4.86 15.60 -14.00
N GLY A 479 5.71 15.50 -12.98
CA GLY A 479 5.74 16.45 -11.87
C GLY A 479 6.04 17.89 -12.31
N GLU A 480 6.95 18.08 -13.27
CA GLU A 480 7.24 19.39 -13.86
C GLU A 480 6.05 19.95 -14.63
N ASN A 481 5.44 19.15 -15.50
CA ASN A 481 4.27 19.55 -16.26
C ASN A 481 3.07 19.88 -15.36
N LEU A 482 2.92 19.18 -14.24
CA LEU A 482 1.88 19.48 -13.24
C LEU A 482 2.05 20.88 -12.63
N LEU A 483 3.27 21.41 -12.50
CA LEU A 483 3.48 22.77 -11.98
C LEU A 483 2.85 23.82 -12.91
N ASP A 484 2.99 23.65 -14.23
CA ASP A 484 2.47 24.60 -15.21
C ASP A 484 0.98 24.36 -15.54
N ARG A 485 0.42 23.23 -15.14
CA ARG A 485 -1.02 22.94 -15.26
C ARG A 485 -1.84 23.89 -14.37
N GLN A 486 -3.02 24.26 -14.86
CA GLN A 486 -4.00 25.03 -14.06
C GLN A 486 -4.34 24.28 -12.76
N VAL A 487 -4.69 25.01 -11.70
CA VAL A 487 -5.24 24.40 -10.48
C VAL A 487 -6.57 23.73 -10.80
N TYR A 488 -6.71 22.47 -10.39
CA TYR A 488 -7.94 21.70 -10.50
C TYR A 488 -8.51 21.42 -9.11
N ARG A 489 -9.81 21.14 -9.04
CA ARG A 489 -10.52 20.74 -7.82
C ARG A 489 -11.62 19.76 -8.19
N THR A 490 -11.89 18.80 -7.30
CA THR A 490 -13.05 17.93 -7.43
C THR A 490 -14.33 18.76 -7.30
N ASP A 491 -15.16 18.72 -8.33
CA ASP A 491 -16.48 19.35 -8.30
C ASP A 491 -17.41 18.56 -7.37
N CYS A 492 -18.12 19.28 -6.49
CA CYS A 492 -18.93 18.65 -5.46
C CYS A 492 -20.25 18.07 -5.98
N GLU A 493 -20.67 18.44 -7.19
CA GLU A 493 -21.90 17.98 -7.85
C GLU A 493 -21.60 16.85 -8.83
N THR A 494 -20.64 17.03 -9.73
CA THR A 494 -20.30 16.05 -10.77
C THR A 494 -19.31 14.99 -10.31
N ARG A 495 -18.55 15.26 -9.23
CA ARG A 495 -17.40 14.46 -8.75
C ARG A 495 -16.23 14.38 -9.73
N GLU A 496 -16.26 15.19 -10.77
CA GLU A 496 -15.18 15.27 -11.74
C GLU A 496 -14.10 16.25 -11.28
N TYR A 497 -12.86 15.99 -11.68
CA TYR A 497 -11.76 16.90 -11.43
C TYR A 497 -11.75 18.00 -12.48
N GLN A 498 -12.04 19.24 -12.09
CA GLN A 498 -12.26 20.34 -13.03
C GLN A 498 -11.32 21.53 -12.77
N PRO A 499 -10.92 22.29 -13.81
CA PRO A 499 -10.10 23.47 -13.65
C PRO A 499 -10.82 24.56 -12.86
N VAL A 500 -10.15 25.13 -11.86
CA VAL A 500 -10.68 26.24 -11.05
C VAL A 500 -10.46 27.55 -11.78
N LYS A 501 -11.57 28.21 -12.16
CA LYS A 501 -11.54 29.44 -12.95
C LYS A 501 -10.85 30.57 -12.19
N GLY A 502 -9.79 31.15 -12.78
CA GLY A 502 -9.04 32.26 -12.19
C GLY A 502 -8.07 31.88 -11.06
N ALA A 503 -7.89 30.59 -10.76
CA ALA A 503 -6.95 30.14 -9.73
C ALA A 503 -5.47 30.11 -10.17
N GLY A 504 -5.20 30.29 -11.46
CA GLY A 504 -3.85 30.24 -12.01
C GLY A 504 -3.30 28.81 -12.14
N THR A 505 -1.98 28.69 -12.26
CA THR A 505 -1.26 27.41 -12.32
C THR A 505 -0.95 26.85 -10.94
N ASN A 506 -0.64 25.56 -10.86
CA ASN A 506 -0.18 24.95 -9.60
C ASN A 506 1.10 25.62 -9.08
N LYS A 507 1.98 26.07 -9.98
CA LYS A 507 3.18 26.85 -9.65
C LYS A 507 2.82 28.16 -8.95
N GLU A 508 1.88 28.92 -9.49
CA GLU A 508 1.40 30.17 -8.89
C GLU A 508 0.74 29.91 -7.52
N ALA A 509 -0.07 28.85 -7.42
CA ALA A 509 -0.70 28.45 -6.16
C ALA A 509 0.33 28.03 -5.09
N LEU A 510 1.38 27.30 -5.47
CA LEU A 510 2.47 26.90 -4.57
C LEU A 510 3.32 28.09 -4.12
N THR A 511 3.61 29.04 -5.02
CA THR A 511 4.30 30.28 -4.65
C THR A 511 3.49 31.09 -3.65
N LYS A 512 2.18 31.25 -3.89
CA LYS A 512 1.27 31.89 -2.94
C LYS A 512 1.22 31.14 -1.60
N LEU A 513 1.19 29.81 -1.64
CA LEU A 513 1.26 28.98 -0.43
C LEU A 513 2.57 29.21 0.32
N ALA A 514 3.73 29.26 -0.36
CA ALA A 514 5.02 29.53 0.26
C ALA A 514 5.04 30.89 0.98
N GLU A 515 4.49 31.93 0.35
CA GLU A 515 4.34 33.26 0.97
C GLU A 515 3.47 33.21 2.23
N GLN A 516 2.33 32.50 2.18
CA GLN A 516 1.44 32.31 3.33
C GLN A 516 2.12 31.54 4.46
N LEU A 517 2.84 30.47 4.14
CA LEU A 517 3.59 29.66 5.09
C LEU A 517 4.68 30.46 5.81
N VAL A 518 5.44 31.28 5.06
CA VAL A 518 6.46 32.17 5.62
C VAL A 518 5.82 33.27 6.46
N ALA A 519 4.74 33.89 5.99
CA ALA A 519 4.02 34.91 6.74
C ALA A 519 3.50 34.36 8.08
N GLU A 520 2.95 33.15 8.08
CA GLU A 520 2.49 32.49 9.30
C GLU A 520 3.64 32.15 10.24
N ARG A 521 4.76 31.63 9.72
CA ARG A 521 5.96 31.37 10.54
C ARG A 521 6.50 32.66 11.18
N ARG A 522 6.55 33.77 10.42
CA ARG A 522 7.00 35.07 10.93
C ARG A 522 6.02 35.63 11.97
N ARG A 523 4.71 35.49 11.75
CA ARG A 523 3.66 35.86 12.70
C ARG A 523 3.83 35.15 14.04
N ARG A 524 4.16 33.85 14.01
CA ARG A 524 4.41 33.04 15.21
C ARG A 524 5.71 33.39 15.97
N GLY A 525 6.54 34.24 15.39
CA GLY A 525 7.88 34.60 15.88
C GLY A 525 8.94 33.58 15.46
N ALA A 526 10.07 34.06 14.93
CA ALA A 526 11.19 33.24 14.42
C ALA A 526 11.91 32.37 15.48
N ALA A 527 11.44 32.37 16.72
CA ALA A 527 12.05 31.70 17.86
C ALA A 527 11.00 31.05 18.77
N ALA A 528 10.34 30.02 18.24
CA ALA A 528 9.90 28.91 19.08
C ALA A 528 10.38 27.64 18.38
N PRO A 529 11.22 26.81 19.02
CA PRO A 529 11.38 25.45 18.54
C PRO A 529 9.96 24.85 18.45
N MET A 530 9.60 24.23 17.33
CA MET A 530 8.35 23.46 17.17
C MET A 530 8.26 22.27 18.15
N LEU A 531 9.26 22.08 19.00
CA LEU A 531 9.27 21.15 20.12
C LEU A 531 8.46 21.74 21.28
N LEU A 532 7.31 21.12 21.54
CA LEU A 532 6.77 21.02 22.90
C LEU A 532 7.92 20.56 23.82
N LYS A 533 8.39 21.45 24.69
CA LYS A 533 9.31 21.09 25.77
C LYS A 533 8.57 20.14 26.71
N VAL A 534 8.82 18.85 26.58
CA VAL A 534 8.37 17.85 27.56
C VAL A 534 9.17 18.08 28.84
N THR A 535 8.48 18.52 29.89
CA THR A 535 8.98 18.37 31.26
C THR A 535 8.65 16.95 31.68
N GLU A 536 9.59 16.24 32.32
CA GLU A 536 9.34 14.93 32.91
C GLU A 536 8.12 15.01 33.84
N ILE A 537 7.00 14.40 33.43
CA ILE A 537 5.84 14.25 34.30
C ILE A 537 6.15 13.07 35.22
N THR A 538 6.67 13.37 36.41
CA THR A 538 6.51 12.48 37.56
C THR A 538 5.01 12.30 37.80
N THR A 539 4.53 11.07 37.60
CA THR A 539 3.14 10.67 37.77
C THR A 539 2.72 10.87 39.23
N VAL A 540 1.98 11.94 39.50
CA VAL A 540 1.03 11.98 40.62
C VAL A 540 -0.34 11.77 40.00
N VAL A 541 -0.87 10.57 40.15
CA VAL A 541 -2.22 10.22 39.69
C VAL A 541 -3.22 10.90 40.63
N GLU A 542 -3.77 12.04 40.21
CA GLU A 542 -4.99 12.57 40.82
C GLU A 542 -6.23 11.89 40.20
N PRO A 543 -7.25 11.55 41.00
CA PRO A 543 -8.42 10.81 40.53
C PRO A 543 -9.30 11.69 39.63
N ARG A 544 -9.68 11.15 38.47
CA ARG A 544 -10.57 11.78 37.48
C ARG A 544 -11.86 12.33 38.12
N PRO A 545 -12.35 13.52 37.70
CA PRO A 545 -13.68 13.97 38.11
C PRO A 545 -14.77 13.06 37.52
N LYS A 546 -15.77 12.75 38.36
CA LYS A 546 -16.91 11.89 38.03
C LYS A 546 -17.68 12.45 36.82
N ARG A 547 -17.87 11.62 35.79
CA ARG A 547 -18.82 11.89 34.69
C ARG A 547 -20.21 12.19 35.26
N LEU A 548 -20.79 13.31 34.86
CA LEU A 548 -22.21 13.61 35.06
C LEU A 548 -23.04 12.56 34.31
N LYS A 549 -23.99 11.93 35.01
CA LYS A 549 -24.96 11.00 34.43
C LYS A 549 -25.93 11.77 33.52
N PRO A 550 -26.37 11.20 32.38
CA PRO A 550 -27.41 11.80 31.56
C PRO A 550 -28.74 11.73 32.33
N THR A 551 -29.34 12.88 32.58
CA THR A 551 -30.71 13.01 33.09
C THR A 551 -31.65 12.82 31.90
N TYR A 552 -32.34 11.69 31.84
CA TYR A 552 -33.50 11.53 30.95
C TYR A 552 -34.66 12.33 31.57
N VAL A 553 -35.05 13.42 30.92
CA VAL A 553 -36.31 14.10 31.19
C VAL A 553 -37.37 13.44 30.32
N VAL A 554 -38.27 12.70 30.96
CA VAL A 554 -39.51 12.24 30.33
C VAL A 554 -40.48 13.41 30.33
N GLN A 555 -40.92 13.84 29.16
CA GLN A 555 -42.18 14.53 28.94
C GLN A 555 -42.88 13.93 27.72
#